data_AF-A0A9W8UQ79-F1
#
_entry.id   AF-A0A9W8UQ79-F1
#
_cell.length_a   1.000
_cell.length_b   1.000
_cell.length_c   1.000
_cell.angle_alpha   90.00
_cell.angle_beta   90.00
_cell.angle_gamma   90.00
#
_symmetry.space_group_name_H-M   'P 1'
#
loop_
_entity.id
_entity.type
_entity.pdbx_description
1 polymer ?
#
loop_
_entity_poly.entity_id
_entity_poly.type
_entity_poly.pdbx_seq_one_letter_code
_entity_poly.pdbx_strand_id
1 'polypeptide(L)'
;MQGYCHGALMQVNDRLGNRLPSLEEMLALRHESSGCRPLYPLVEYAHDLQLPDEVFDDPCIQELEDLGVDMVAISNDILSYQKEQAEGVPHNMVIVCQLRGLSAQQAFDTVGKLLESCYRRWEEVEGIVPHWGAEVDAEVQRYIDGIKAVVKANLNWSFKTARYLGPAASEIKRTRKLQIPAEPHDYRLWSDDTYN
;
A
#
# COMPACT_ATOMS: atom_id res chain seq x y z
N MET A 1 7.05 9.73 11.53
CA MET A 1 5.69 9.80 12.09
C MET A 1 4.88 11.01 11.62
N GLN A 2 5.46 12.18 11.39
CA GLN A 2 4.72 13.38 10.94
C GLN A 2 3.93 13.15 9.64
N GLY A 3 4.54 12.51 8.64
CA GLY A 3 3.87 12.15 7.37
C GLY A 3 2.60 11.32 7.59
N TYR A 4 2.69 10.24 8.38
CA TYR A 4 1.53 9.43 8.75
C TYR A 4 0.40 10.23 9.41
N CYS A 5 0.73 11.07 10.40
CA CYS A 5 -0.29 11.91 11.04
C CYS A 5 -0.94 12.89 10.05
N HIS A 6 -0.16 13.44 9.12
CA HIS A 6 -0.67 14.31 8.07
C HIS A 6 -1.59 13.56 7.10
N GLY A 7 -1.17 12.39 6.59
CA GLY A 7 -1.99 11.55 5.72
C GLY A 7 -3.29 11.11 6.38
N ALA A 8 -3.26 10.74 7.67
CA ALA A 8 -4.47 10.42 8.43
C ALA A 8 -5.43 11.62 8.56
N LEU A 9 -4.91 12.84 8.73
CA LEU A 9 -5.74 14.06 8.75
C LEU A 9 -6.33 14.38 7.38
N MET A 10 -5.55 14.22 6.30
CA MET A 10 -6.06 14.37 4.93
C MET A 10 -7.18 13.38 4.63
N GLN A 11 -7.04 12.14 5.09
CA GLN A 11 -8.08 11.11 4.99
C GLN A 11 -9.40 11.53 5.64
N VAL A 12 -9.32 12.15 6.83
CA VAL A 12 -10.49 12.67 7.54
C VAL A 12 -11.10 13.85 6.77
N ASN A 13 -10.28 14.76 6.25
CA ASN A 13 -10.77 15.91 5.48
C ASN A 13 -11.47 15.49 4.18
N ASP A 14 -10.91 14.55 3.43
CA ASP A 14 -11.53 14.02 2.21
C ASP A 14 -12.88 13.35 2.51
N ARG A 15 -12.94 12.62 3.63
CA ARG A 15 -14.19 12.04 4.14
C ARG A 15 -15.22 13.10 4.46
N LEU A 16 -14.85 14.17 5.16
CA LEU A 16 -15.77 15.24 5.56
C LEU A 16 -16.21 16.09 4.37
N GLY A 17 -15.36 16.26 3.37
CA GLY A 17 -15.62 17.06 2.18
C GLY A 17 -16.37 16.32 1.07
N ASN A 18 -16.73 15.04 1.25
CA ASN A 18 -17.29 14.18 0.20
C ASN A 18 -16.49 14.23 -1.12
N ARG A 19 -15.17 14.38 -1.01
CA ARG A 19 -14.28 14.49 -2.16
C ARG A 19 -13.93 13.10 -2.65
N LEU A 20 -14.17 12.83 -3.94
CA LEU A 20 -13.68 11.63 -4.60
C LEU A 20 -12.31 11.91 -5.23
N PRO A 21 -11.18 11.46 -4.65
CA PRO A 21 -9.86 11.68 -5.23
C PRO A 21 -9.70 10.93 -6.56
N SER A 22 -8.74 11.34 -7.39
CA SER A 22 -8.23 10.55 -8.49
C SER A 22 -7.49 9.31 -7.97
N LEU A 23 -7.18 8.35 -8.84
CA LEU A 23 -6.38 7.19 -8.43
C LEU A 23 -4.98 7.61 -7.96
N GLU A 24 -4.38 8.58 -8.64
CA GLU A 24 -3.06 9.13 -8.30
C GLU A 24 -3.10 9.88 -6.97
N GLU A 25 -4.12 10.71 -6.74
CA GLU A 25 -4.33 11.39 -5.46
C GLU A 25 -4.56 10.39 -4.32
N MET A 26 -5.30 9.30 -4.58
CA MET A 26 -5.51 8.23 -3.60
C MET A 26 -4.19 7.49 -3.30
N LEU A 27 -3.36 7.20 -4.30
CA LEU A 27 -2.05 6.58 -4.08
C LEU A 27 -1.17 7.49 -3.21
N ALA A 28 -1.05 8.77 -3.55
CA ALA A 28 -0.28 9.73 -2.77
C ALA A 28 -0.79 9.87 -1.33
N LEU A 29 -2.11 9.87 -1.13
CA LEU A 29 -2.70 9.85 0.20
C LEU A 29 -2.35 8.58 0.96
N ARG A 30 -2.46 7.41 0.31
CA ARG A 30 -2.17 6.10 0.92
C ARG A 30 -0.68 5.93 1.24
N HIS A 31 0.22 6.51 0.44
CA HIS A 31 1.65 6.55 0.71
C HIS A 31 1.91 7.09 2.12
N GLU A 32 1.30 8.23 2.45
CA GLU A 32 1.40 8.83 3.78
C GLU A 32 0.56 8.09 4.84
N SER A 33 -0.68 7.75 4.52
CA SER A 33 -1.66 7.26 5.52
C SER A 33 -1.54 5.77 5.85
N SER A 34 -0.73 4.98 5.12
CA SER A 34 -0.58 3.53 5.33
C SER A 34 0.10 3.18 6.65
N GLY A 35 0.91 4.09 7.20
CA GLY A 35 1.75 3.83 8.37
C GLY A 35 2.89 2.85 8.10
N CYS A 36 3.26 2.60 6.83
CA CYS A 36 4.34 1.67 6.47
C CYS A 36 5.73 2.32 6.61
N ARG A 37 5.91 3.58 6.20
CA ARG A 37 7.21 4.28 6.22
C ARG A 37 7.92 4.27 7.60
N PRO A 38 7.21 4.40 8.75
CA PRO A 38 7.82 4.24 10.07
C PRO A 38 8.45 2.88 10.37
N LEU A 39 8.22 1.85 9.53
CA LEU A 39 8.83 0.53 9.72
C LEU A 39 10.29 0.46 9.27
N TYR A 40 10.75 1.32 8.36
CA TYR A 40 12.09 1.17 7.78
C TYR A 40 13.23 1.53 8.73
N PRO A 41 13.15 2.58 9.56
CA PRO A 41 14.11 2.75 10.66
C PRO A 41 14.12 1.56 11.64
N LEU A 42 13.01 0.82 11.76
CA LEU A 42 12.99 -0.41 12.57
C LEU A 42 13.67 -1.59 11.88
N VAL A 43 13.77 -1.61 10.55
CA VAL A 43 14.53 -2.61 9.78
C VAL A 43 16.02 -2.45 10.08
N GLU A 44 16.53 -1.22 9.99
CA GLU A 44 17.91 -0.88 10.36
C GLU A 44 18.22 -1.36 11.78
N TYR A 45 17.40 -0.96 12.74
CA TYR A 45 17.53 -1.36 14.15
C TYR A 45 17.45 -2.89 14.35
N ALA A 46 16.49 -3.56 13.72
CA ALA A 46 16.28 -5.00 13.91
C ALA A 46 17.41 -5.86 13.34
N HIS A 47 18.11 -5.35 12.33
CA HIS A 47 19.23 -6.04 11.70
C HIS A 47 20.60 -5.60 12.21
N ASP A 48 20.65 -4.64 13.15
CA ASP A 48 21.87 -4.06 13.72
C ASP A 48 22.80 -3.54 12.62
N LEU A 49 22.24 -2.83 11.63
CA LEU A 49 22.99 -2.29 10.51
C LEU A 49 23.76 -1.03 10.93
N GLN A 50 24.96 -0.86 10.37
CA GLN A 50 25.88 0.25 10.60
C GLN A 50 26.06 1.03 9.28
N LEU A 51 24.94 1.52 8.74
CA LEU A 51 24.93 2.28 7.49
C LEU A 51 25.21 3.77 7.75
N PRO A 52 26.05 4.42 6.93
CA PRO A 52 26.26 5.86 7.03
C PRO A 52 25.03 6.63 6.49
N ASP A 53 24.78 7.83 7.02
CA ASP A 53 23.63 8.68 6.63
C ASP A 53 23.53 8.91 5.11
N GLU A 54 24.67 8.98 4.41
CA GLU A 54 24.72 9.17 2.95
C GLU A 54 24.05 8.04 2.15
N VAL A 55 23.91 6.85 2.73
CA VAL A 55 23.13 5.74 2.13
C VAL A 55 21.64 6.07 2.18
N PHE A 56 21.14 6.56 3.31
CA PHE A 56 19.73 6.91 3.48
C PHE A 56 19.34 8.19 2.73
N ASP A 57 20.31 9.07 2.48
CA ASP A 57 20.15 10.25 1.64
C ASP A 57 20.19 9.92 0.13
N ASP A 58 20.58 8.70 -0.24
CA ASP A 58 20.66 8.29 -1.64
C ASP A 58 19.25 8.15 -2.26
N PRO A 59 19.00 8.77 -3.43
CA PRO A 59 17.70 8.70 -4.09
C PRO A 59 17.22 7.28 -4.40
N CYS A 60 18.13 6.34 -4.69
CA CYS A 60 17.72 4.96 -4.99
C CYS A 60 17.17 4.27 -3.73
N ILE A 61 17.81 4.49 -2.58
CA ILE A 61 17.34 3.91 -1.30
C ILE A 61 15.98 4.49 -0.91
N GLN A 62 15.82 5.82 -1.02
CA GLN A 62 14.54 6.48 -0.75
C GLN A 62 13.43 6.01 -1.71
N GLU A 63 13.75 5.83 -2.99
CA GLU A 63 12.78 5.34 -3.97
C GLU A 63 12.40 3.87 -3.69
N LEU A 64 13.33 3.01 -3.26
CA LEU A 64 13.01 1.65 -2.83
C LEU A 64 12.11 1.63 -1.59
N GLU A 65 12.35 2.51 -0.62
CA GLU A 65 11.46 2.68 0.53
C GLU A 65 10.04 3.05 0.09
N ASP A 66 9.90 4.07 -0.75
CA ASP A 66 8.60 4.57 -1.23
C ASP A 66 7.87 3.50 -2.07
N LEU A 67 8.58 2.80 -2.95
CA LEU A 67 8.03 1.66 -3.69
C LEU A 67 7.55 0.55 -2.76
N GLY A 68 8.27 0.26 -1.68
CA GLY A 68 7.85 -0.70 -0.67
C GLY A 68 6.56 -0.27 0.04
N VAL A 69 6.41 1.02 0.33
CA VAL A 69 5.19 1.59 0.94
C VAL A 69 4.01 1.43 -0.02
N ASP A 70 4.21 1.78 -1.29
CA ASP A 70 3.19 1.67 -2.33
C ASP A 70 2.76 0.22 -2.54
N MET A 71 3.71 -0.71 -2.64
CA MET A 71 3.38 -2.14 -2.76
C MET A 71 2.53 -2.64 -1.59
N VAL A 72 2.84 -2.21 -0.36
CA VAL A 72 2.06 -2.54 0.84
C VAL A 72 0.66 -1.93 0.78
N ALA A 73 0.55 -0.64 0.45
CA ALA A 73 -0.72 0.06 0.37
C ALA A 73 -1.63 -0.51 -0.73
N ILE A 74 -1.09 -0.72 -1.93
CA ILE A 74 -1.83 -1.27 -3.07
C ILE A 74 -2.27 -2.70 -2.80
N SER A 75 -1.37 -3.55 -2.28
CA SER A 75 -1.72 -4.92 -1.92
C SER A 75 -2.78 -4.97 -0.82
N ASN A 76 -2.70 -4.04 0.14
CA ASN A 76 -3.72 -3.92 1.18
C ASN A 76 -5.08 -3.59 0.55
N ASP A 77 -5.20 -2.56 -0.28
CA ASP A 77 -6.47 -2.14 -0.91
C ASP A 77 -7.11 -3.27 -1.73
N ILE A 78 -6.31 -4.08 -2.44
CA ILE A 78 -6.82 -5.24 -3.19
C ILE A 78 -7.41 -6.28 -2.24
N LEU A 79 -6.73 -6.58 -1.13
CA LEU A 79 -7.11 -7.65 -0.20
C LEU A 79 -8.17 -7.22 0.81
N SER A 80 -8.20 -5.93 1.18
CA SER A 80 -9.18 -5.33 2.10
C SER A 80 -10.47 -4.91 1.40
N TYR A 81 -10.51 -4.88 0.07
CA TYR A 81 -11.64 -4.39 -0.72
C TYR A 81 -13.00 -4.89 -0.22
N GLN A 82 -13.19 -6.19 -0.02
CA GLN A 82 -14.49 -6.74 0.42
C GLN A 82 -14.93 -6.18 1.77
N LYS A 83 -13.99 -6.10 2.72
CA LYS A 83 -14.23 -5.55 4.05
C LYS A 83 -14.59 -4.08 3.95
N GLU A 84 -13.78 -3.30 3.23
CA GLU A 84 -13.95 -1.84 3.14
C GLU A 84 -15.22 -1.47 2.37
N GLN A 85 -15.57 -2.22 1.34
CA GLN A 85 -16.84 -2.09 0.65
C GLN A 85 -18.00 -2.37 1.61
N ALA A 86 -17.95 -3.45 2.40
CA ALA A 86 -19.02 -3.80 3.33
C ALA A 86 -19.18 -2.78 4.47
N GLU A 87 -18.08 -2.13 4.88
CA GLU A 87 -18.05 -1.07 5.89
C GLU A 87 -18.32 0.34 5.31
N GLY A 88 -18.47 0.47 3.99
CA GLY A 88 -18.66 1.75 3.32
C GLY A 88 -17.45 2.68 3.38
N VAL A 89 -16.22 2.16 3.53
CA VAL A 89 -14.99 2.95 3.61
C VAL A 89 -14.47 3.26 2.19
N PRO A 90 -14.53 4.52 1.70
CA PRO A 90 -14.15 4.84 0.32
C PRO A 90 -12.63 4.98 0.11
N HIS A 91 -11.83 4.88 1.18
CA HIS A 91 -10.38 5.05 1.17
C HIS A 91 -9.66 3.79 0.68
N ASN A 92 -9.93 3.46 -0.58
CA ASN A 92 -9.42 2.28 -1.27
C ASN A 92 -9.36 2.57 -2.78
N MET A 93 -8.22 2.29 -3.40
CA MET A 93 -7.97 2.55 -4.82
C MET A 93 -8.94 1.82 -5.75
N VAL A 94 -9.31 0.57 -5.46
CA VAL A 94 -10.28 -0.20 -6.25
C VAL A 94 -11.67 0.44 -6.15
N ILE A 95 -12.08 0.86 -4.94
CA ILE A 95 -13.36 1.56 -4.72
C ILE A 95 -13.39 2.88 -5.49
N VAL A 96 -12.32 3.69 -5.43
CA VAL A 96 -12.22 4.95 -6.16
C VAL A 96 -12.34 4.74 -7.68
N CYS A 97 -11.67 3.72 -8.21
CA CYS A 97 -11.79 3.34 -9.62
C CYS A 97 -13.25 3.00 -10.00
N GLN A 98 -13.97 2.25 -9.17
CA GLN A 98 -15.37 1.93 -9.42
C GLN A 98 -16.29 3.15 -9.34
N LEU A 99 -16.08 4.02 -8.35
CA LEU A 99 -16.82 5.28 -8.21
C LEU A 99 -16.64 6.21 -9.40
N ARG A 100 -15.54 6.05 -10.15
CA ARG A 100 -15.24 6.75 -11.41
C ARG A 100 -15.78 6.03 -12.66
N GLY A 101 -16.60 4.99 -12.48
CA GLY A 101 -17.33 4.33 -13.56
C GLY A 101 -16.68 3.07 -14.13
N LEU A 102 -15.58 2.58 -13.54
CA LEU A 102 -15.02 1.30 -13.94
C LEU A 102 -15.86 0.14 -13.38
N SER A 103 -16.02 -0.92 -14.17
CA SER A 103 -16.49 -2.20 -13.63
C SER A 103 -15.51 -2.70 -12.56
N ALA A 104 -15.96 -3.62 -11.70
CA ALA A 104 -15.08 -4.16 -10.67
C ALA A 104 -13.81 -4.80 -11.25
N GLN A 105 -13.94 -5.62 -12.30
CA GLN A 105 -12.78 -6.24 -12.93
C GLN A 105 -11.82 -5.19 -13.50
N GLN A 106 -12.33 -4.16 -14.18
CA GLN A 106 -11.49 -3.07 -14.68
C GLN A 106 -10.79 -2.31 -13.55
N ALA A 107 -11.46 -2.08 -12.42
CA ALA A 107 -10.86 -1.45 -11.25
C ALA A 107 -9.72 -2.30 -10.66
N PHE A 108 -9.95 -3.62 -10.46
CA PHE A 108 -8.90 -4.54 -10.02
C PHE A 108 -7.74 -4.62 -11.03
N ASP A 109 -8.01 -4.65 -12.34
CA ASP A 109 -6.98 -4.66 -13.38
C ASP A 109 -6.16 -3.37 -13.38
N THR A 110 -6.80 -2.21 -13.19
CA THR A 110 -6.12 -0.91 -13.11
C THR A 110 -5.20 -0.84 -11.89
N VAL A 111 -5.69 -1.21 -10.71
CA VAL A 111 -4.90 -1.22 -9.47
C VAL A 111 -3.82 -2.31 -9.50
N GLY A 112 -4.10 -3.46 -10.13
CA GLY A 112 -3.12 -4.52 -10.35
C GLY A 112 -1.96 -4.06 -11.25
N LYS A 113 -2.24 -3.33 -12.34
CA LYS A 113 -1.20 -2.75 -13.21
C LYS A 113 -0.34 -1.71 -12.50
N LEU A 114 -0.92 -0.97 -11.55
CA LEU A 114 -0.16 -0.06 -10.70
C LEU A 114 0.84 -0.84 -9.84
N LEU A 115 0.39 -1.92 -9.18
CA LEU A 115 1.27 -2.80 -8.41
C LEU A 115 2.37 -3.44 -9.26
N GLU A 116 2.04 -3.93 -10.46
CA GLU A 116 3.01 -4.47 -11.42
C GLU A 116 4.04 -3.42 -11.84
N SER A 117 3.65 -2.15 -11.93
CA SER A 117 4.55 -1.05 -12.28
C SER A 117 5.51 -0.74 -11.13
N CYS A 118 5.05 -0.82 -9.87
CA CYS A 118 5.93 -0.74 -8.71
C CYS A 118 6.99 -1.86 -8.73
N TYR A 119 6.61 -3.10 -9.04
CA TYR A 119 7.58 -4.22 -9.12
C TYR A 119 8.62 -4.01 -10.22
N ARG A 120 8.19 -3.57 -11.41
CA ARG A 120 9.13 -3.27 -12.51
C ARG A 120 10.08 -2.14 -12.12
N ARG A 121 9.55 -1.06 -11.53
CA ARG A 121 10.36 0.08 -11.10
C ARG A 121 11.35 -0.32 -10.01
N TRP A 122 10.94 -1.17 -9.08
CA TRP A 122 11.83 -1.73 -8.07
C TRP A 122 13.04 -2.44 -8.70
N GLU A 123 12.81 -3.33 -9.67
CA GLU A 123 13.91 -4.05 -10.35
C GLU A 123 14.88 -3.09 -11.05
N GLU A 124 14.37 -2.02 -11.67
CA GLU A 124 15.18 -0.98 -12.29
C GLU A 124 16.04 -0.22 -11.27
N VAL A 125 15.43 0.22 -10.16
CA VAL A 125 16.10 1.03 -9.13
C VAL A 125 17.12 0.19 -8.37
N GLU A 126 16.77 -1.03 -7.97
CA GLU A 126 17.70 -1.94 -7.30
C GLU A 126 18.93 -2.25 -8.17
N GLY A 127 18.75 -2.33 -9.49
CA GLY A 127 19.84 -2.56 -10.43
C GLY A 127 20.81 -1.39 -10.61
N ILE A 128 20.48 -0.19 -10.11
CA ILE A 128 21.31 1.02 -10.23
C ILE A 128 21.73 1.59 -8.86
N VAL A 129 21.48 0.87 -7.77
CA VAL A 129 21.94 1.28 -6.43
C VAL A 129 23.47 1.49 -6.46
N PRO A 130 23.98 2.63 -5.95
CA PRO A 130 25.41 2.91 -5.98
C PRO A 130 26.21 1.96 -5.09
N HIS A 131 27.54 2.05 -5.24
CA HIS A 131 28.49 1.29 -4.43
C HIS A 131 29.20 2.22 -3.45
N TRP A 132 29.23 1.84 -2.18
CA TRP A 132 29.94 2.52 -1.09
C TRP A 132 31.13 1.71 -0.58
N GLY A 133 31.33 0.50 -1.10
CA GLY A 133 32.40 -0.40 -0.75
C GLY A 133 31.88 -1.68 -0.12
N ALA A 134 32.64 -2.77 -0.25
CA ALA A 134 32.13 -4.13 -0.03
C ALA A 134 31.45 -4.36 1.34
N GLU A 135 31.93 -3.72 2.41
CA GLU A 135 31.34 -3.85 3.74
C GLU A 135 29.99 -3.13 3.84
N VAL A 136 29.92 -1.87 3.37
CA VAL A 136 28.68 -1.08 3.35
C VAL A 136 27.67 -1.68 2.38
N ASP A 137 28.10 -2.08 1.19
CA ASP A 137 27.24 -2.70 0.17
C ASP A 137 26.54 -3.97 0.69
N ALA A 138 27.23 -4.77 1.52
CA ALA A 138 26.63 -5.94 2.14
C ALA A 138 25.50 -5.59 3.13
N GLU A 139 25.65 -4.50 3.88
CA GLU A 139 24.62 -3.99 4.78
C GLU A 139 23.48 -3.30 4.03
N VAL A 140 23.77 -2.58 2.95
CA VAL A 140 22.76 -1.99 2.04
C VAL A 140 21.88 -3.11 1.49
N GLN A 141 22.47 -4.20 1.00
CA GLN A 141 21.68 -5.33 0.51
C GLN A 141 20.79 -5.94 1.60
N ARG A 142 21.29 -6.05 2.84
CA ARG A 142 20.49 -6.52 3.98
C ARG A 142 19.34 -5.55 4.31
N TYR A 143 19.55 -4.25 4.17
CA TYR A 143 18.50 -3.25 4.33
C TYR A 143 17.41 -3.38 3.26
N ILE A 144 17.81 -3.47 1.98
CA ILE A 144 16.90 -3.69 0.83
C ILE A 144 16.09 -4.97 1.01
N ASP A 145 16.74 -6.06 1.44
CA ASP A 145 16.06 -7.33 1.75
C ASP A 145 15.08 -7.19 2.92
N GLY A 146 15.39 -6.33 3.90
CA GLY A 146 14.49 -5.97 4.99
C GLY A 146 13.24 -5.23 4.51
N ILE A 147 13.36 -4.27 3.59
CA ILE A 147 12.21 -3.61 2.95
C ILE A 147 11.35 -4.64 2.21
N LYS A 148 11.97 -5.53 1.41
CA LYS A 148 11.25 -6.64 0.75
C LYS A 148 10.55 -7.55 1.76
N ALA A 149 11.17 -7.79 2.91
CA ALA A 149 10.58 -8.58 3.98
C ALA A 149 9.33 -7.92 4.56
N VAL A 150 9.29 -6.58 4.70
CA VAL A 150 8.09 -5.84 5.10
C VAL A 150 6.95 -6.05 4.09
N VAL A 151 7.21 -5.86 2.80
CA VAL A 151 6.22 -6.08 1.72
C VAL A 151 5.67 -7.52 1.75
N LYS A 152 6.58 -8.50 1.83
CA LYS A 152 6.23 -9.92 1.86
C LYS A 152 5.48 -10.30 3.14
N ALA A 153 5.84 -9.70 4.28
CA ALA A 153 5.18 -9.92 5.55
C ALA A 153 3.74 -9.41 5.50
N ASN A 154 3.51 -8.21 4.96
CA ASN A 154 2.17 -7.66 4.76
C ASN A 154 1.29 -8.62 3.94
N LEU A 155 1.78 -9.09 2.79
CA LEU A 155 1.05 -10.00 1.92
C LEU A 155 0.73 -11.32 2.66
N ASN A 156 1.73 -11.92 3.29
CA ASN A 156 1.56 -13.18 4.02
C ASN A 156 0.59 -13.04 5.20
N TRP A 157 0.68 -11.95 5.95
CA TRP A 157 -0.22 -11.66 7.05
C TRP A 157 -1.65 -11.45 6.55
N SER A 158 -1.83 -10.73 5.43
CA SER A 158 -3.14 -10.46 4.84
C SER A 158 -3.90 -11.73 4.43
N PHE A 159 -3.18 -12.79 4.01
CA PHE A 159 -3.77 -14.10 3.74
C PHE A 159 -3.93 -15.01 4.97
N LYS A 160 -3.30 -14.68 6.10
CA LYS A 160 -3.39 -15.48 7.34
C LYS A 160 -4.41 -14.90 8.33
N THR A 161 -4.61 -13.59 8.31
CA THR A 161 -5.50 -12.90 9.23
C THR A 161 -6.96 -13.15 8.91
N ALA A 162 -7.80 -13.22 9.94
CA ALA A 162 -9.26 -13.25 9.78
C ALA A 162 -9.82 -11.88 9.33
N ARG A 163 -9.01 -10.82 9.36
CA ARG A 163 -9.43 -9.44 9.08
C ARG A 163 -9.98 -9.21 7.66
N TYR A 164 -9.48 -9.94 6.65
CA TYR A 164 -9.77 -9.64 5.24
C TYR A 164 -10.56 -10.75 4.55
N LEU A 165 -9.87 -11.83 4.17
CA LEU A 165 -10.43 -12.89 3.32
C LEU A 165 -11.10 -14.02 4.12
N GLY A 166 -10.99 -13.99 5.45
CA GLY A 166 -11.57 -14.98 6.35
C GLY A 166 -11.23 -16.43 5.95
N PRO A 167 -12.19 -17.38 6.06
CA PRO A 167 -11.99 -18.77 5.68
C PRO A 167 -11.64 -18.99 4.19
N ALA A 168 -11.95 -18.03 3.31
CA ALA A 168 -11.71 -18.15 1.87
C ALA A 168 -10.26 -17.85 1.46
N ALA A 169 -9.42 -17.36 2.38
CA ALA A 169 -8.06 -16.90 2.07
C ALA A 169 -7.21 -17.93 1.32
N SER A 170 -7.21 -19.20 1.75
CA SER A 170 -6.45 -20.28 1.12
C SER A 170 -6.90 -20.56 -0.32
N GLU A 171 -8.21 -20.53 -0.55
CA GLU A 171 -8.79 -20.79 -1.87
C GLU A 171 -8.55 -19.62 -2.82
N ILE A 172 -8.70 -18.38 -2.33
CA ILE A 172 -8.39 -17.16 -3.10
C ILE A 172 -6.90 -17.13 -3.45
N LYS A 173 -6.00 -17.48 -2.52
CA LYS A 173 -4.56 -17.56 -2.79
C LYS A 173 -4.23 -18.56 -3.89
N ARG A 174 -4.91 -19.72 -3.87
CA ARG A 174 -4.70 -20.81 -4.84
C ARG A 174 -5.27 -20.47 -6.22
N THR A 175 -6.47 -19.91 -6.27
CA THR A 175 -7.20 -19.65 -7.52
C THR A 175 -6.91 -18.29 -8.12
N ARG A 176 -6.42 -17.34 -7.31
CA ARG A 176 -6.30 -15.91 -7.62
C ARG A 176 -7.64 -15.28 -8.03
N LYS A 177 -8.75 -15.84 -7.54
CA LYS A 177 -10.11 -15.35 -7.82
C LYS A 177 -10.76 -14.89 -6.54
N LEU A 178 -11.20 -13.64 -6.52
CA LEU A 178 -11.98 -13.04 -5.44
C LEU A 178 -13.42 -12.88 -5.90
N GLN A 179 -14.37 -13.45 -5.16
CA GLN A 179 -15.81 -13.25 -5.42
C GLN A 179 -16.25 -12.00 -4.66
N ILE A 180 -16.88 -11.03 -5.34
CA ILE A 180 -17.31 -9.78 -4.71
C ILE A 180 -18.83 -9.61 -4.85
N PRO A 181 -19.47 -8.80 -3.99
CA PRO A 181 -20.88 -8.45 -4.17
C PRO A 181 -21.14 -7.80 -5.53
N ALA A 182 -22.29 -8.12 -6.14
CA ALA A 182 -22.66 -7.62 -7.47
C ALA A 182 -22.97 -6.10 -7.48
N GLU A 183 -23.51 -5.59 -6.38
CA GLU A 183 -23.75 -4.16 -6.20
C GLU A 183 -22.74 -3.58 -5.20
N PRO A 184 -21.98 -2.53 -5.58
CA PRO A 184 -21.14 -1.82 -4.62
C PRO A 184 -22.02 -1.13 -3.57
N HIS A 185 -21.46 -0.94 -2.36
CA HIS A 185 -22.09 -0.13 -1.33
C HIS A 185 -22.53 1.22 -1.90
N ASP A 186 -23.70 1.73 -1.50
CA ASP A 186 -24.14 3.05 -1.92
C ASP A 186 -23.35 4.13 -1.16
N TYR A 187 -22.31 4.66 -1.80
CA TYR A 187 -21.50 5.76 -1.26
C TYR A 187 -22.20 7.13 -1.41
N ARG A 188 -23.46 7.19 -1.90
CA ARG A 188 -24.26 8.43 -1.98
C ARG A 188 -25.02 8.75 -0.70
N LEU A 189 -25.18 7.79 0.21
CA LEU A 189 -25.88 7.97 1.50
C LEU A 189 -25.08 8.77 2.55
N TRP A 190 -24.01 9.45 2.14
CA TRP A 190 -23.16 10.26 3.03
C TRP A 190 -23.55 11.75 3.03
N SER A 191 -24.59 12.14 2.26
CA SER A 191 -25.12 13.50 2.23
C SER A 191 -26.13 13.80 3.34
N ASP A 192 -26.73 12.80 3.97
CA ASP A 192 -27.87 12.99 4.86
C ASP A 192 -27.73 12.14 6.14
N ASP A 193 -27.70 12.84 7.28
CA ASP A 193 -27.94 12.35 8.65
C ASP A 193 -26.96 11.32 9.26
N THR A 194 -25.97 11.80 10.03
CA THR A 194 -25.49 11.11 11.26
C THR A 194 -24.71 11.99 12.25
N TYR A 195 -24.83 13.33 12.16
CA TYR A 195 -24.41 14.23 13.23
C TYR A 195 -25.51 15.25 13.53
N ASN A 196 -26.62 14.79 14.11
CA ASN A 196 -27.53 15.59 14.93
C ASN A 196 -27.63 14.92 16.30
#